data_AF-A0A838DRY8-F1
#
_entry.id   AF-A0A838DRY8-F1
#
_cell.length_a   1.000
_cell.length_b   1.000
_cell.length_c   1.000
_cell.angle_alpha   90.00
_cell.angle_beta   90.00
_cell.angle_gamma   90.00
#
_symmetry.space_group_name_H-M   'P 1'
#
loop_
_entity.id
_entity.type
_entity.pdbx_description
1 polymer ?
#
loop_
_entity_poly.entity_id
_entity_poly.type
_entity_poly.pdbx_seq_one_letter_code
_entity_poly.pdbx_strand_id
1 'polypeptide(L)'
;MADERQPLVVTTRIDEERKALFTTFLEQHGCVVEDQGEFLRVHFPEGTQREAVLSGRDERHSITLPDKTQLVEVYIRQREYTILNIPAGETRREGL
;
A
#
# COMPACT_ATOMS: atom_id res chain seq x y z
N MET A 1 16.61 10.79 20.91
CA MET A 1 17.14 10.37 19.59
C MET A 1 15.96 10.47 18.66
N ALA A 2 16.01 11.35 17.66
CA ALA A 2 14.90 11.52 16.74
C ALA A 2 14.75 10.20 15.96
N ASP A 3 13.65 9.49 16.20
CA ASP A 3 13.18 8.43 15.34
C ASP A 3 12.75 9.14 14.05
N GLU A 4 13.71 9.44 13.17
CA GLU A 4 13.44 9.86 11.79
C GLU A 4 12.73 8.70 11.12
N ARG A 5 11.41 8.60 11.34
CA ARG A 5 10.54 7.74 10.56
C ARG A 5 10.63 8.25 9.14
N GLN A 6 11.50 7.62 8.37
CA GLN A 6 11.65 7.94 6.96
C GLN A 6 10.27 7.84 6.32
N PRO A 7 9.89 8.82 5.47
CA PRO A 7 8.61 8.78 4.80
C PRO A 7 8.51 7.47 4.02
N LEU A 8 7.45 6.70 4.26
CA LEU A 8 7.21 5.47 3.52
C LEU A 8 6.84 5.85 2.09
N VAL A 9 7.61 5.37 1.13
CA VAL A 9 7.38 5.60 -0.30
C VAL A 9 7.35 4.24 -1.01
N VAL A 10 6.27 3.97 -1.72
CA VAL A 10 6.10 2.73 -2.50
C VAL A 10 5.90 3.09 -3.97
N THR A 11 6.59 2.36 -4.86
CA THR A 11 6.34 2.43 -6.29
C THR A 11 5.53 1.21 -6.68
N THR A 12 4.32 1.41 -7.21
CA THR A 12 3.41 0.33 -7.58
C THR A 12 3.01 0.42 -9.05
N ARG A 13 2.93 -0.73 -9.72
CA ARG A 13 2.37 -0.80 -11.06
C ARG A 13 0.84 -0.81 -10.95
N ILE A 14 0.16 -0.09 -11.84
CA ILE A 14 -1.29 -0.05 -11.87
C ILE A 14 -1.82 0.02 -13.30
N ASP A 15 -2.91 -0.68 -13.56
CA ASP A 15 -3.63 -0.60 -14.83
C ASP A 15 -4.24 0.81 -15.02
N GLU A 16 -4.18 1.35 -16.22
CA GLU A 16 -4.73 2.70 -16.53
C GLU A 16 -6.21 2.84 -16.14
N GLU A 17 -7.00 1.77 -16.33
CA GLU A 17 -8.42 1.73 -15.98
C GLU A 17 -8.69 1.90 -14.47
N ARG A 18 -7.73 1.51 -13.63
CA ARG A 18 -7.85 1.57 -12.15
C ARG A 18 -7.07 2.73 -11.56
N LYS A 19 -6.13 3.30 -12.32
CA LYS A 19 -5.20 4.35 -11.89
C LYS A 19 -5.92 5.56 -11.30
N ALA A 20 -6.93 6.07 -11.99
CA ALA A 20 -7.68 7.26 -11.54
C ALA A 20 -8.41 7.02 -10.22
N LEU A 21 -9.12 5.89 -10.11
CA LEU A 21 -9.86 5.51 -8.90
C LEU A 21 -8.93 5.26 -7.72
N PHE A 22 -7.83 4.55 -7.96
CA PHE A 22 -6.86 4.22 -6.92
C PHE A 22 -6.10 5.45 -6.42
N THR A 23 -5.73 6.36 -7.33
CA THR A 23 -5.12 7.66 -6.98
C THR A 23 -6.07 8.47 -6.11
N THR A 24 -7.32 8.62 -6.54
CA THR A 24 -8.35 9.35 -5.79
C THR A 24 -8.53 8.77 -4.38
N PHE A 25 -8.58 7.44 -4.27
CA PHE A 25 -8.69 6.76 -2.99
C PHE A 25 -7.48 7.05 -2.09
N LEU A 26 -6.25 6.90 -2.58
CA LEU A 26 -5.03 7.18 -1.79
C LEU A 26 -4.97 8.65 -1.32
N GLU A 27 -5.31 9.59 -2.20
CA GLU A 27 -5.34 11.02 -1.89
C GLU A 27 -6.39 11.37 -0.83
N GLN A 28 -7.55 10.70 -0.82
CA GLN A 28 -8.56 10.85 0.23
C GLN A 28 -8.05 10.43 1.61
N HIS A 29 -7.08 9.52 1.66
CA HIS A 29 -6.44 9.06 2.90
C HIS A 29 -5.11 9.79 3.20
N GLY A 30 -4.86 10.93 2.53
CA GLY A 30 -3.72 11.80 2.81
C GLY A 30 -2.39 11.32 2.23
N CYS A 31 -2.42 10.36 1.29
CA CYS A 31 -1.23 10.00 0.52
C CYS A 31 -0.99 11.02 -0.60
N VAL A 32 0.26 11.23 -0.98
CA VAL A 32 0.62 11.98 -2.20
C VAL A 32 1.00 10.98 -3.28
N VAL A 33 0.36 11.08 -4.44
CA VAL A 33 0.57 10.15 -5.56
C VAL A 33 1.25 10.89 -6.71
N GLU A 34 2.43 10.44 -7.11
CA GLU A 34 3.11 10.92 -8.32
C GLU A 34 2.93 9.90 -9.45
N ASP A 35 2.37 10.38 -10.57
CA ASP A 35 2.24 9.60 -11.79
C ASP A 35 3.57 9.53 -12.55
N GLN A 36 4.07 8.31 -12.80
CA GLN A 36 5.30 8.02 -13.54
C GLN A 36 5.01 7.20 -14.81
N GLY A 37 3.82 7.34 -15.40
CA GLY A 37 3.36 6.59 -16.57
C GLY A 37 2.79 5.23 -16.17
N GLU A 38 3.58 4.16 -16.33
CA GLU A 38 3.17 2.78 -15.98
C GLU A 38 3.17 2.51 -14.46
N PHE A 39 3.73 3.43 -13.68
CA PHE A 39 3.88 3.30 -12.24
C PHE A 39 3.28 4.50 -11.52
N LEU A 40 2.82 4.27 -10.29
CA LEU A 40 2.50 5.30 -9.32
C LEU A 40 3.55 5.25 -8.21
N ARG A 41 4.07 6.41 -7.84
CA ARG A 41 4.89 6.58 -6.65
C ARG A 41 4.03 7.20 -5.55
N VAL A 42 3.78 6.42 -4.51
CA VAL A 42 2.89 6.77 -3.41
C VAL A 42 3.73 7.15 -2.20
N HIS A 43 3.56 8.37 -1.71
CA HIS A 43 4.12 8.86 -0.45
C HIS A 43 3.04 8.78 0.62
N PHE A 44 3.31 7.99 1.64
CA PHE A 44 2.38 7.77 2.72
C PHE A 44 2.51 8.85 3.81
N PRO A 45 1.40 9.24 4.45
CA PRO A 45 1.43 10.24 5.52
C PRO A 45 2.22 9.75 6.74
N GLU A 46 2.71 10.69 7.55
CA GLU A 46 3.36 10.39 8.81
C GLU A 46 2.46 9.55 9.73
N GLY A 47 3.05 8.57 10.42
CA GLY A 47 2.31 7.64 11.27
C GLY A 47 1.82 6.39 10.55
N THR A 48 2.03 6.29 9.23
CA THR A 48 1.79 5.05 8.48
C THR A 48 2.70 3.93 8.99
N GLN A 49 2.11 2.75 9.21
CA GLN A 49 2.81 1.56 9.67
C GLN A 49 2.91 0.55 8.53
N ARG A 50 4.06 -0.09 8.37
CA ARG A 50 4.27 -1.18 7.40
C ARG A 50 4.78 -2.41 8.12
N GLU A 51 4.06 -3.51 7.99
CA GLU A 51 4.36 -4.78 8.66
C GLU A 51 4.49 -5.90 7.64
N ALA A 52 5.55 -6.69 7.74
CA ALA A 52 5.72 -7.85 6.86
C ALA A 52 4.70 -8.94 7.23
N VAL A 53 3.87 -9.31 6.26
CA VAL A 53 2.95 -10.45 6.34
C VAL A 53 3.59 -11.59 5.58
N LEU A 54 4.35 -12.43 6.27
CA LEU A 54 4.98 -13.59 5.64
C LEU A 54 3.89 -14.56 5.17
N SER A 55 3.72 -14.71 3.86
CA SER A 55 2.79 -15.66 3.25
C SER A 55 3.46 -16.39 2.09
N GLY A 56 4.28 -17.40 2.43
CA GLY A 56 4.79 -18.37 1.45
C GLY A 56 5.78 -17.78 0.44
N ARG A 57 5.47 -17.90 -0.87
CA ARG A 57 6.38 -17.55 -1.98
C ARG A 57 6.40 -16.07 -2.36
N ASP A 58 5.42 -15.29 -1.91
CA ASP A 58 5.28 -13.87 -2.24
C ASP A 58 5.54 -13.02 -0.98
N GLU A 59 6.29 -11.92 -1.13
CA GLU A 59 6.50 -10.99 -0.02
C GLU A 59 5.28 -10.07 0.07
N ARG A 60 4.54 -10.14 1.18
CA ARG A 60 3.39 -9.26 1.42
C ARG A 60 3.69 -8.34 2.59
N HIS A 61 3.25 -7.10 2.48
CA HIS A 61 3.33 -6.11 3.55
C HIS A 61 1.95 -5.53 3.79
N SER A 62 1.51 -5.52 5.03
CA SER A 62 0.35 -4.75 5.47
C SER A 62 0.79 -3.31 5.68
N ILE A 63 0.08 -2.35 5.09
CA ILE A 63 0.27 -0.93 5.30
C ILE A 63 -0.97 -0.38 6.00
N THR A 64 -0.80 0.14 7.21
CA THR A 64 -1.88 0.76 7.97
C THR A 64 -1.69 2.26 7.99
N LEU A 65 -2.63 2.99 7.42
CA LEU A 65 -2.66 4.45 7.39
C LEU A 65 -3.08 5.03 8.76
N PRO A 66 -2.81 6.32 9.04
CA PRO A 66 -3.15 6.96 10.32
C PRO A 66 -4.65 6.96 10.66
N ASP A 67 -5.50 6.97 9.63
CA ASP A 67 -6.96 6.87 9.75
C ASP A 67 -7.46 5.42 9.94
N LYS A 68 -6.53 4.47 10.09
CA LYS A 68 -6.74 3.02 10.26
C LYS A 68 -7.16 2.29 9.00
N THR A 69 -7.09 2.94 7.83
CA THR A 69 -7.26 2.27 6.55
C THR A 69 -6.13 1.25 6.33
N GLN A 70 -6.48 0.04 5.91
CA GLN A 70 -5.54 -1.05 5.66
C GLN A 70 -5.36 -1.28 4.16
N LEU A 71 -4.10 -1.29 3.74
CA LEU A 71 -3.68 -1.62 2.39
C LEU A 71 -2.75 -2.83 2.47
N VAL A 72 -2.67 -3.60 1.40
CA VAL A 72 -1.68 -4.67 1.28
C VAL A 72 -0.84 -4.42 0.06
N GLU A 73 0.45 -4.29 0.29
CA GLU A 73 1.47 -4.30 -0.75
C GLU A 73 1.89 -5.75 -0.98
N VAL A 74 1.73 -6.22 -2.22
CA VAL A 74 2.14 -7.57 -2.63
C VAL A 74 3.31 -7.44 -3.61
N TYR A 75 4.36 -8.22 -3.35
CA TYR A 75 5.50 -8.37 -4.23
C TYR A 75 5.41 -9.72 -4.94
N ILE A 76 5.03 -9.67 -6.22
CA ILE A 76 4.85 -10.87 -7.04
C ILE A 76 6.14 -11.13 -7.82
N ARG A 77 6.70 -12.34 -7.65
CA ARG A 77 7.82 -12.90 -8.45
C ARG A 77 9.02 -11.96 -8.66
N GLN A 78 9.42 -11.24 -7.62
CA GLN A 78 10.62 -10.37 -7.65
C GLN A 78 10.59 -9.20 -8.64
N ARG A 79 9.43 -8.82 -9.17
CA ARG A 79 9.36 -7.79 -10.24
C ARG A 79 8.21 -6.81 -10.15
N GLU A 80 7.11 -7.15 -9.48
CA GLU A 80 5.88 -6.34 -9.54
C GLU A 80 5.34 -6.04 -8.13
N TYR A 81 5.17 -4.75 -7.84
CA TYR A 81 4.55 -4.22 -6.63
C TYR A 81 3.10 -3.83 -6.93
N THR A 82 2.15 -4.39 -6.20
CA THR A 82 0.73 -4.01 -6.28
C THR A 82 0.22 -3.64 -4.89
N ILE A 83 -0.37 -2.46 -4.75
CA ILE A 83 -1.11 -2.07 -3.55
C ILE A 83 -2.59 -2.42 -3.75
N LEU A 84 -3.12 -3.27 -2.88
CA LEU A 84 -4.52 -3.68 -2.85
C LEU A 84 -5.21 -3.00 -1.66
N ASN A 85 -6.37 -2.39 -1.91
CA ASN A 85 -7.26 -1.95 -0.84
C ASN A 85 -7.96 -3.18 -0.25
N ILE A 86 -7.85 -3.38 1.07
CA ILE A 86 -8.66 -4.36 1.79
C ILE A 86 -9.77 -3.58 2.49
N PRO A 87 -11.05 -3.75 2.11
CA PRO A 87 -12.13 -3.09 2.81
C PRO A 87 -12.10 -3.47 4.29
N ALA A 88 -12.24 -2.46 5.16
CA ALA A 88 -12.26 -2.63 6.61
C ALA A 88 -13.40 -3.58 7.01
N GLY A 89 -13.07 -4.86 7.20
CA GLY A 89 -14.04 -5.94 7.41
C GLY A 89 -13.58 -7.31 6.88
N GLU A 90 -12.62 -7.35 5.95
CA GLU A 90 -12.11 -8.60 5.38
C GLU A 90 -10.90 -9.19 6.11
N THR A 91 -10.46 -8.62 7.24
CA THR A 91 -9.31 -9.13 8.01
C THR A 91 -9.65 -10.24 9.01
N ARG A 92 -10.82 -10.90 8.92
CA ARG A 92 -11.14 -12.06 9.77
C ARG A 92 -12.10 -13.06 9.10
N ARG A 93 -11.59 -13.95 8.24
CA ARG A 93 -12.07 -15.34 8.10
C ARG A 93 -11.05 -16.22 7.38
N GLU A 94 -9.87 -16.44 7.95
CA GLU A 94 -9.16 -17.72 7.78
C GLU A 94 -8.64 -18.13 9.16
N GLY A 95 -9.33 -19.10 9.75
CA GLY A 95 -9.16 -19.58 11.11
C GLY A 95 -10.22 -20.64 11.36
N LEU A 96 -10.11 -21.72 10.57
CA LEU A 96 -10.77 -23.00 10.79
C LEU A 96 -9.72 -23.95 11.39
#